data_AF-A0A355DE31-F1
#
_entry.id   AF-A0A355DE31-F1
#
_cell.length_a   1.000
_cell.length_b   1.000
_cell.length_c   1.000
_cell.angle_alpha   90.00
_cell.angle_beta   90.00
_cell.angle_gamma   90.00
#
_symmetry.space_group_name_H-M   'P 1'
#
loop_
_entity.id
_entity.type
_entity.pdbx_description
1 polymer ?
#
loop_
_entity_poly.entity_id
_entity_poly.type
_entity_poly.pdbx_seq_one_letter_code
_entity_poly.pdbx_strand_id
1 'polypeptide(L)'
;MTGRSPDVVWQPGLLDRDERWASTGQRGATVWFTGFSGSGKSTVAAACERLLVASGRTAYLLDGDNLRHGLSGDLGFSDDDRAEN
;
A
#
# COMPACT_ATOMS: atom_id res chain seq x y z
N MET A 1 17.90 -13.20 -6.88
CA MET A 1 18.82 -12.19 -7.43
C MET A 1 18.15 -10.84 -7.29
N THR A 2 18.64 -9.93 -6.45
CA THR A 2 18.07 -8.59 -6.29
C THR A 2 18.38 -7.77 -7.54
N GLY A 3 17.43 -7.73 -8.49
CA GLY A 3 17.49 -6.85 -9.66
C GLY A 3 17.38 -5.39 -9.23
N ARG A 4 18.50 -4.81 -8.77
CA ARG A 4 18.64 -3.36 -8.76
C ARG A 4 18.97 -2.97 -10.19
N SER A 5 18.11 -2.16 -10.81
CA SER A 5 18.40 -1.53 -12.09
C SER A 5 19.76 -0.82 -11.98
N PRO A 6 20.79 -1.30 -12.70
CA PRO A 6 22.19 -0.93 -12.43
C PRO A 6 22.46 0.56 -12.67
N ASP A 7 21.60 1.20 -13.46
CA ASP A 7 21.72 2.60 -13.87
C ASP A 7 20.71 3.53 -13.16
N VAL A 8 20.03 3.06 -12.11
CA VAL A 8 19.04 3.87 -11.37
C VAL A 8 19.66 4.41 -10.09
N VAL A 9 19.77 5.74 -10.04
CA VAL A 9 20.18 6.48 -8.84
C VAL A 9 18.94 7.01 -8.14
N TRP A 10 18.89 6.85 -6.81
CA TRP A 10 17.83 7.43 -5.99
C TRP A 10 17.84 8.96 -6.11
N GLN A 11 16.71 9.54 -6.54
CA GLN A 11 16.51 10.98 -6.57
C GLN A 11 15.88 11.41 -5.23
N PRO A 12 16.54 12.25 -4.42
CA PRO A 12 15.93 12.76 -3.21
C PRO A 12 14.72 13.63 -3.55
N GLY A 13 13.66 13.51 -2.74
CA GLY A 13 12.51 14.40 -2.85
C GLY A 13 12.84 15.81 -2.34
N LEU A 14 12.08 16.80 -2.83
CA LEU A 14 12.18 18.20 -2.37
C LEU A 14 11.50 18.46 -1.01
N LEU A 15 10.75 17.48 -0.50
CA LEU A 15 10.03 17.56 0.76
C LEU A 15 10.47 16.42 1.66
N ASP A 16 10.85 16.77 2.88
CA ASP A 16 11.10 15.75 3.90
C ASP A 16 9.78 15.18 4.46
N ARG A 17 9.91 14.20 5.36
CA ARG A 17 8.78 13.48 5.94
C ARG A 17 7.99 14.37 6.91
N ASP A 18 8.66 15.20 7.70
CA ASP A 18 8.04 16.02 8.74
C ASP A 18 7.29 17.20 8.12
N GLU A 19 7.83 17.81 7.07
CA GLU A 19 7.14 18.82 6.25
C GLU A 19 5.85 18.25 5.64
N ARG A 20 5.90 17.02 5.11
CA ARG A 20 4.72 16.34 4.56
C ARG A 20 3.67 16.04 5.62
N TRP A 21 4.08 15.62 6.82
CA TRP A 21 3.14 15.36 7.91
C TRP A 21 2.53 16.64 8.47
N ALA A 22 3.30 17.73 8.51
CA ALA A 22 2.78 19.04 8.90
C ALA A 22 1.73 19.54 7.91
N SER A 23 1.92 19.34 6.60
CA SER A 23 0.96 19.80 5.58
C SER A 23 -0.37 19.05 5.58
N THR A 24 -0.39 17.77 5.98
CA THR A 24 -1.61 16.98 6.12
C THR A 24 -2.21 17.03 7.53
N GLY A 25 -1.47 17.57 8.51
CA GLY A 25 -1.83 17.48 9.93
C GLY A 25 -1.83 16.05 10.49
N GLN A 26 -1.23 15.09 9.78
CA GLN A 26 -1.27 13.67 10.12
C GLN A 26 0.05 12.96 9.81
N ARG A 27 0.48 12.08 10.74
CA ARG A 27 1.57 11.13 10.46
C ARG A 27 1.08 9.97 9.59
N GLY A 28 1.82 9.68 8.54
CA GLY A 28 1.59 8.52 7.67
C GLY A 28 2.04 7.21 8.32
N ALA A 29 1.32 6.13 8.03
CA ALA A 29 1.66 4.77 8.44
C ALA A 29 1.08 3.76 7.43
N THR A 30 1.63 2.55 7.40
CA THR A 30 1.09 1.40 6.66
C THR A 30 0.60 0.36 7.66
N VAL A 31 -0.66 -0.04 7.51
CA VAL A 31 -1.24 -1.17 8.27
C VAL A 31 -1.35 -2.36 7.33
N TRP A 32 -0.53 -3.38 7.56
CA TRP A 32 -0.45 -4.56 6.69
C TRP A 32 -1.33 -5.70 7.22
N PHE A 33 -2.50 -5.89 6.61
CA PHE A 33 -3.37 -7.03 6.92
C PHE A 33 -2.92 -8.28 6.16
N THR A 34 -2.50 -9.31 6.89
CA THR A 34 -2.07 -10.60 6.33
C THR A 34 -2.87 -11.76 6.94
N GLY A 35 -3.01 -12.86 6.20
CA GLY A 35 -3.83 -14.00 6.58
C GLY A 35 -4.42 -14.75 5.37
N PHE A 36 -4.97 -15.93 5.62
CA PHE A 36 -5.53 -16.81 4.59
C PHE A 36 -6.66 -16.15 3.78
N SER A 37 -6.91 -16.65 2.57
CA SER A 37 -8.11 -16.28 1.81
C SER A 37 -9.36 -16.57 2.65
N GLY A 38 -10.34 -15.66 2.62
CA GLY A 38 -11.55 -15.77 3.45
C GLY A 38 -11.39 -15.40 4.94
N SER A 39 -10.19 -15.07 5.44
CA SER A 39 -9.98 -14.71 6.85
C SER A 39 -10.53 -13.31 7.23
N GLY A 40 -11.19 -12.60 6.33
CA GLY A 40 -11.80 -11.29 6.58
C GLY A 40 -10.88 -10.06 6.43
N LYS A 41 -9.70 -10.20 5.82
CA LYS A 41 -8.73 -9.09 5.64
C LYS A 41 -9.36 -7.85 5.01
N SER A 42 -9.96 -7.99 3.83
CA SER A 42 -10.57 -6.88 3.09
C SER A 42 -11.75 -6.28 3.86
N THR A 43 -12.55 -7.11 4.55
CA THR A 43 -13.66 -6.65 5.40
C THR A 43 -13.16 -5.76 6.54
N VAL A 44 -12.12 -6.19 7.27
CA VAL A 44 -11.55 -5.42 8.38
C VAL A 44 -10.85 -4.16 7.85
N ALA A 45 -10.11 -4.26 6.75
CA ALA A 45 -9.38 -3.14 6.17
C ALA A 45 -10.32 -2.03 5.67
N ALA A 46 -11.42 -2.39 4.98
CA ALA A 46 -12.44 -1.43 4.54
C ALA A 46 -13.17 -0.77 5.74
N ALA A 47 -13.48 -1.54 6.78
CA ALA A 47 -14.07 -0.97 8.00
C ALA A 47 -13.10 0.00 8.70
N CYS A 48 -11.81 -0.34 8.75
CA CYS A 48 -10.76 0.50 9.30
C CYS A 48 -10.63 1.82 8.52
N GLU A 49 -10.55 1.77 7.19
CA GLU A 49 -10.52 2.95 6.33
C GLU A 49 -11.73 3.85 6.58
N ARG A 50 -12.95 3.28 6.56
CA ARG A 50 -14.18 4.03 6.81
C ARG A 50 -14.16 4.75 8.17
N LEU A 51 -13.70 4.08 9.23
CA LEU A 51 -13.64 4.67 10.57
C LEU A 51 -12.59 5.79 10.66
N LEU A 52 -11.43 5.62 10.02
CA LEU A 52 -10.40 6.66 9.97
C LEU A 52 -10.91 7.90 9.24
N VAL A 53 -11.48 7.73 8.04
CA VAL A 53 -12.03 8.84 7.25
C VAL A 53 -13.16 9.53 7.99
N ALA A 54 -14.08 8.78 8.59
CA ALA A 54 -15.17 9.34 9.40
C ALA A 54 -14.67 10.15 10.62
N SER A 55 -13.47 9.84 11.13
CA SER A 55 -12.81 10.59 12.20
C SER A 55 -11.99 11.80 11.73
N GLY A 56 -12.05 12.14 10.44
CA GLY A 56 -11.30 13.25 9.84
C GLY A 56 -9.84 12.91 9.50
N ARG A 57 -9.47 11.63 9.49
CA ARG A 57 -8.11 11.17 9.14
C ARG A 57 -8.05 10.73 7.68
N THR A 58 -6.98 11.08 6.98
CA THR A 58 -6.74 10.58 5.62
C THR A 58 -6.34 9.10 5.70
N ALA A 59 -7.03 8.25 4.96
CA ALA A 59 -6.72 6.83 4.82
C ALA A 59 -7.02 6.37 3.39
N TYR A 60 -6.34 5.31 2.96
CA TYR A 60 -6.57 4.68 1.67
C TYR A 60 -6.33 3.18 1.76
N LEU A 61 -7.25 2.39 1.22
CA LEU A 61 -7.17 0.95 1.14
C LEU A 61 -6.49 0.49 -0.16
N LEU A 62 -5.36 -0.20 -0.01
CA LEU A 62 -4.74 -0.99 -1.08
C LEU A 62 -5.15 -2.45 -0.89
N ASP A 63 -6.07 -2.92 -1.73
CA ASP A 63 -6.54 -4.31 -1.72
C ASP A 63 -5.99 -5.06 -2.95
N GLY A 64 -5.45 -6.27 -2.72
CA GLY A 64 -4.83 -7.06 -3.78
C GLY A 64 -5.78 -7.41 -4.92
N ASP A 65 -7.08 -7.58 -4.66
CA ASP A 65 -8.07 -7.83 -5.71
C ASP A 65 -8.27 -6.57 -6.56
N ASN A 66 -8.25 -5.38 -5.95
CA ASN A 66 -8.35 -4.11 -6.68
C ASN A 66 -7.10 -3.82 -7.52
N LEU A 67 -5.90 -4.08 -6.98
CA LEU A 67 -4.63 -3.83 -7.69
C LEU A 67 -4.46 -4.74 -8.91
N ARG A 68 -5.00 -5.97 -8.87
CA ARG A 68 -5.02 -6.92 -10.00
C ARG A 68 -5.89 -6.47 -11.18
N HIS A 69 -6.70 -5.43 -11.02
CA HIS A 69 -7.41 -4.83 -12.16
C HIS A 69 -6.58 -3.78 -12.91
N GLY A 70 -5.37 -3.45 -12.42
CA GLY A 70 -4.51 -2.42 -13.01
C GLY A 70 -3.04 -2.73 -12.81
N LEU A 71 -2.46 -2.19 -11.73
CA LEU A 71 -1.03 -2.21 -11.44
C LEU A 71 -0.41 -3.62 -11.48
N SER A 72 -1.16 -4.63 -11.03
CA SER A 72 -0.71 -6.02 -10.93
C SER A 72 -1.54 -6.97 -11.81
N GLY A 73 -2.15 -6.45 -12.88
CA GLY A 73 -3.11 -7.21 -13.70
C GLY A 73 -2.48 -8.23 -14.65
N ASP A 74 -1.18 -8.10 -14.88
CA ASP A 74 -0.35 -9.06 -15.60
C ASP A 74 0.21 -10.18 -14.71
N LEU A 75 0.13 -10.03 -13.37
CA LEU A 75 0.63 -11.02 -12.41
C LEU A 75 -0.41 -12.11 -12.10
N GLY A 76 -0.01 -13.37 -12.29
CA GLY A 76 -0.80 -14.55 -11.97
C GLY A 76 -0.86 -14.90 -10.47
N PHE A 77 -0.95 -16.20 -10.18
CA PHE A 77 -0.99 -16.75 -8.82
C PHE A 77 0.15 -17.73 -8.52
N SER A 78 1.19 -17.76 -9.38
CA SER A 78 2.41 -18.51 -9.09
C SER A 78 3.14 -17.90 -7.89
N ASP A 79 4.08 -18.64 -7.30
CA ASP A 79 4.88 -18.13 -6.18
C ASP A 79 5.75 -16.95 -6.60
N ASP A 80 6.25 -16.95 -7.84
CA ASP A 80 7.02 -15.85 -8.43
C ASP A 80 6.13 -14.61 -8.63
N ASP A 81 4.93 -14.78 -9.21
CA ASP A 81 3.97 -13.66 -9.39
C ASP A 81 3.51 -13.07 -8.05
N ARG A 82 3.47 -13.88 -6.99
CA ARG A 82 3.12 -13.42 -5.63
C ARG A 82 4.27 -12.70 -4.93
N ALA A 83 5.52 -12.97 -5.31
CA ALA A 83 6.69 -12.28 -4.76
C ALA A 83 6.89 -10.89 -5.40
N GLU A 84 6.40 -10.71 -6.63
CA GLU A 84 6.44 -9.42 -7.35
C GLU A 84 5.29 -8.47 -6.96
N ASN A 85 4.16 -9.02 -6.53
CA ASN A 85 2.98 -8.28 -6.06
C ASN A 85 3.18 -7.66 -4.68
#